data_AF-A0A242CX49-F1
#
_entry.id   AF-A0A242CX49-F1
#
_cell.length_a   1.000
_cell.length_b   1.000
_cell.length_c   1.000
_cell.angle_alpha   90.00
_cell.angle_beta   90.00
_cell.angle_gamma   90.00
#
_symmetry.space_group_name_H-M   'P 1'
#
loop_
_entity.id
_entity.type
_entity.pdbx_description
1 polymer ?
#
loop_
_entity_poly.entity_id
_entity_poly.type
_entity_poly.pdbx_seq_one_letter_code
_entity_poly.pdbx_strand_id
1 'polypeptide(L)'
;MENQVDITLWKIQTSNVVTALEDFIEDWKVSHNSDLDEYLRSYPGYFKSDEPTREAIRLVLGYAKELMDGKRDSVGFYENKIWRTENGESVRMTHFHERSISKLMQKIVKEKV
;
A
#
# COMPACT_ATOMS: atom_id res chain seq x y z
N MET A 1 -32.69 -7.84 -5.51
CA MET A 1 -31.58 -8.81 -5.60
C MET A 1 -30.38 -8.13 -5.00
N GLU A 2 -29.96 -8.53 -3.79
CA GLU A 2 -28.69 -8.08 -3.24
C GLU A 2 -27.60 -8.69 -4.11
N ASN A 3 -26.84 -7.86 -4.83
CA ASN A 3 -25.62 -8.31 -5.50
C ASN A 3 -24.65 -8.74 -4.39
N GLN A 4 -24.61 -10.03 -4.09
CA GLN A 4 -23.63 -10.62 -3.21
C GLN A 4 -22.26 -10.44 -3.89
N VAL A 5 -21.51 -9.43 -3.44
CA VAL A 5 -20.15 -9.21 -3.91
C VAL A 5 -19.29 -10.25 -3.21
N ASP A 6 -18.75 -11.21 -3.96
CA ASP A 6 -17.76 -12.14 -3.44
C ASP A 6 -16.49 -11.38 -3.08
N ILE A 7 -16.20 -11.32 -1.77
CA ILE A 7 -15.02 -10.64 -1.22
C ILE A 7 -13.98 -11.69 -0.86
N THR A 8 -12.86 -11.70 -1.59
CA THR A 8 -11.75 -12.61 -1.36
C THR A 8 -10.74 -12.00 -0.39
N LEU A 9 -10.20 -12.81 0.52
CA LEU A 9 -9.07 -12.39 1.33
C LEU A 9 -7.80 -12.40 0.48
N TRP A 10 -7.11 -11.27 0.42
CA TRP A 10 -5.92 -11.13 -0.41
C TRP A 10 -4.79 -11.99 0.12
N LYS A 11 -4.33 -12.94 -0.70
CA LYS A 11 -3.20 -13.82 -0.38
C LYS A 11 -1.89 -13.15 -0.80
N ILE A 12 -1.32 -12.36 0.12
CA ILE A 12 -0.12 -11.54 -0.14
C ILE A 12 1.03 -11.89 0.80
N GLN A 13 2.26 -11.64 0.36
CA GLN A 13 3.46 -11.69 1.18
C GLN A 13 3.65 -10.36 1.92
N THR A 14 3.04 -10.24 3.09
CA THR A 14 2.99 -8.99 3.87
C THR A 14 4.35 -8.41 4.20
N SER A 15 5.35 -9.24 4.46
CA SER A 15 6.72 -8.78 4.71
C SER A 15 7.22 -7.90 3.57
N ASN A 16 6.96 -8.28 2.32
CA ASN A 16 7.42 -7.52 1.16
C ASN A 16 6.67 -6.20 1.01
N VAL A 17 5.37 -6.17 1.32
CA VAL A 17 4.57 -4.94 1.30
C VAL A 17 5.05 -3.96 2.37
N VAL A 18 5.32 -4.47 3.58
CA VAL A 18 5.80 -3.66 4.71
C VAL A 18 7.20 -3.14 4.45
N THR A 19 8.13 -4.00 4.01
CA THR A 19 9.50 -3.58 3.66
C THR A 19 9.50 -2.54 2.55
N ALA A 20 8.71 -2.75 1.48
CA ALA A 20 8.61 -1.78 0.40
C ALA A 20 8.11 -0.41 0.92
N LEU A 21 7.12 -0.41 1.82
CA LEU A 21 6.60 0.81 2.41
C LEU A 21 7.63 1.53 3.30
N GLU A 22 8.36 0.80 4.12
CA GLU A 22 9.43 1.37 4.95
C GLU A 22 10.53 1.98 4.09
N ASP A 23 11.05 1.23 3.13
CA ASP A 23 12.10 1.67 2.22
C ASP A 23 11.66 2.91 1.42
N PHE A 24 10.43 2.94 0.92
CA PHE A 24 9.89 4.08 0.18
C PHE A 24 9.72 5.33 1.04
N ILE A 25 9.32 5.18 2.30
CA ILE A 25 9.24 6.30 3.26
C ILE A 25 10.63 6.88 3.53
N GLU A 26 11.64 6.03 3.73
CA GLU A 26 13.00 6.48 3.98
C GLU A 26 13.63 7.16 2.75
N ASP A 27 13.41 6.61 1.54
CA ASP A 27 13.86 7.26 0.30
C ASP A 27 13.22 8.64 0.11
N TRP A 28 11.93 8.78 0.42
CA TRP A 28 11.23 10.06 0.35
C TRP A 28 11.80 11.10 1.32
N LYS A 29 12.18 10.71 2.54
CA LYS A 29 12.81 11.64 3.51
C LYS A 29 14.11 12.24 3.00
N VAL A 30 14.84 11.51 2.16
CA VAL A 30 16.11 11.98 1.60
C VAL A 30 15.88 12.86 0.38
N SER A 31 15.05 12.39 -0.57
CA SER A 31 14.94 13.03 -1.89
C SER A 31 13.78 14.03 -2.01
N HIS A 32 12.76 13.91 -1.16
CA HIS A 32 11.47 14.63 -1.19
C HIS A 32 10.70 14.56 -2.53
N ASN A 33 11.20 13.81 -3.52
CA ASN A 33 10.64 13.71 -4.87
C ASN A 33 10.62 12.27 -5.39
N SER A 34 10.56 11.27 -4.51
CA SER A 34 10.51 9.86 -4.90
C SER A 34 9.36 9.62 -5.88
N ASP A 35 9.73 9.32 -7.13
CA ASP A 35 8.83 8.84 -8.17
C ASP A 35 8.50 7.38 -7.85
N LEU A 36 7.21 7.08 -7.70
CA LEU A 36 6.75 5.74 -7.37
C LEU A 36 7.11 4.73 -8.47
N ASP A 37 7.00 5.10 -9.73
CA ASP A 37 7.31 4.20 -10.85
C ASP A 37 8.81 3.93 -10.94
N GLU A 38 9.64 4.93 -10.63
CA GLU A 38 11.10 4.75 -10.55
C GLU A 38 11.49 3.84 -9.37
N TYR A 39 10.89 4.05 -8.20
CA TYR A 39 11.09 3.17 -7.04
C TYR A 39 10.68 1.73 -7.36
N LEU A 40 9.50 1.52 -7.94
CA LEU A 40 9.02 0.17 -8.30
C LEU A 40 9.92 -0.51 -9.34
N ARG A 41 10.53 0.25 -10.26
CA ARG A 41 11.48 -0.27 -11.25
C ARG A 41 12.81 -0.70 -10.65
N SER A 42 13.19 -0.12 -9.52
CA SER A 42 14.46 -0.42 -8.83
C SER A 42 14.30 -1.41 -7.68
N TYR A 43 13.10 -1.57 -7.12
CA TYR A 43 12.85 -2.44 -5.95
C TYR A 43 12.79 -3.95 -6.34
N PRO A 44 13.79 -4.77 -5.96
CA PRO A 44 13.83 -6.18 -6.36
C PRO A 44 12.71 -7.02 -5.76
N GLY A 45 12.19 -6.63 -4.58
CA GLY A 45 11.08 -7.31 -3.92
C GLY A 45 9.80 -7.25 -4.74
N TYR A 46 9.61 -6.18 -5.51
CA TYR A 46 8.47 -6.05 -6.42
C TYR A 46 8.49 -7.13 -7.50
N PHE A 47 9.61 -7.30 -8.20
CA PHE A 47 9.71 -8.27 -9.30
C PHE A 47 9.70 -9.73 -8.87
N LYS A 48 10.17 -10.02 -7.66
CA LYS A 48 10.20 -11.37 -7.08
C LYS A 48 8.87 -11.81 -6.48
N SER A 49 7.95 -10.87 -6.28
CA SER A 49 6.64 -11.13 -5.69
C SER A 49 5.64 -11.67 -6.69
N ASP A 50 4.68 -12.45 -6.18
CA ASP A 50 3.52 -12.87 -6.96
C ASP A 50 2.64 -11.66 -7.36
N GLU A 51 1.75 -11.85 -8.33
CA GLU A 51 0.84 -10.80 -8.81
C GLU A 51 0.00 -10.17 -7.69
N PRO A 52 -0.66 -10.93 -6.79
CA PRO A 52 -1.37 -10.37 -5.64
C PRO A 52 -0.51 -9.44 -4.77
N THR A 53 0.73 -9.85 -4.48
CA THR A 53 1.63 -9.04 -3.66
C THR A 53 2.10 -7.81 -4.41
N ARG A 54 2.36 -7.89 -5.72
CA ARG A 54 2.73 -6.73 -6.55
C ARG A 54 1.63 -5.69 -6.60
N GLU A 55 0.38 -6.11 -6.82
CA GLU A 55 -0.76 -5.21 -6.77
C GLU A 55 -0.91 -4.56 -5.38
N ALA A 56 -0.74 -5.33 -4.30
CA ALA A 56 -0.79 -4.80 -2.94
C ALA A 56 0.34 -3.79 -2.67
N ILE A 57 1.57 -4.04 -3.15
CA ILE A 57 2.68 -3.08 -3.08
C ILE A 57 2.30 -1.79 -3.80
N ARG A 58 1.85 -1.86 -5.06
CA ARG A 58 1.43 -0.67 -5.82
C ARG A 58 0.37 0.14 -5.10
N LEU A 59 -0.66 -0.55 -4.60
CA LEU A 59 -1.77 0.08 -3.89
C LEU A 59 -1.30 0.82 -2.64
N VAL A 60 -0.50 0.15 -1.80
CA VAL A 60 0.00 0.68 -0.53
C VAL A 60 0.94 1.85 -0.76
N LEU A 61 1.89 1.71 -1.69
CA LEU A 61 2.85 2.77 -1.99
C LEU A 61 2.19 3.96 -2.69
N GLY A 62 1.20 3.73 -3.56
CA GLY A 62 0.38 4.79 -4.14
C GLY A 62 -0.34 5.62 -3.08
N TYR A 63 -0.97 4.94 -2.10
CA TYR A 63 -1.61 5.62 -0.98
C TYR A 63 -0.59 6.42 -0.13
N ALA A 64 0.58 5.83 0.13
CA ALA A 64 1.66 6.50 0.85
C ALA A 64 2.17 7.74 0.09
N LYS A 65 2.33 7.65 -1.23
CA LYS A 65 2.75 8.76 -2.09
C LYS A 65 1.72 9.89 -2.08
N GLU A 66 0.42 9.59 -2.14
CA GLU A 66 -0.61 10.63 -2.00
C GLU A 66 -0.55 11.35 -0.63
N LEU A 67 -0.24 10.61 0.45
CA LEU A 67 0.02 11.21 1.76
C LEU A 67 1.27 12.09 1.73
N MET A 68 2.39 11.61 1.18
CA MET A 68 3.66 12.35 1.06
C MET A 68 3.51 13.62 0.23
N ASP A 69 2.79 13.55 -0.89
CA ASP A 69 2.50 14.68 -1.78
C ASP A 69 1.49 15.68 -1.18
N GLY A 70 0.83 15.32 -0.07
CA GLY A 70 -0.21 16.16 0.55
C GLY A 70 -1.54 16.16 -0.21
N LYS A 71 -1.71 15.23 -1.15
CA LYS A 71 -3.00 14.96 -1.82
C LYS A 71 -3.99 14.28 -0.88
N ARG A 72 -3.49 13.69 0.21
CA ARG A 72 -4.28 13.18 1.35
C ARG A 72 -3.74 13.73 2.66
N ASP A 73 -4.66 13.98 3.59
CA ASP A 73 -4.41 14.50 4.93
C ASP A 73 -4.51 13.44 6.03
N SER A 74 -5.07 12.27 5.71
CA SER A 74 -5.44 11.25 6.69
C SER A 74 -5.22 9.82 6.18
N VAL A 75 -4.81 8.96 7.12
CA VAL A 75 -4.61 7.53 6.87
C VAL A 75 -5.96 6.81 6.90
N GLY A 76 -6.55 6.58 5.73
CA GLY A 76 -7.82 5.88 5.52
C GLY A 76 -7.63 4.42 5.11
N PHE A 77 -6.66 3.75 5.74
CA PHE A 77 -6.32 2.33 5.50
C PHE A 77 -6.88 1.45 6.64
N TYR A 78 -8.14 1.66 7.01
CA TYR A 78 -8.77 1.01 8.18
C TYR A 78 -9.61 -0.22 7.83
N GLU A 79 -9.95 -0.95 8.90
CA GLU A 79 -10.61 -2.27 8.91
C GLU A 79 -11.86 -2.32 8.03
N ASN A 80 -11.87 -3.26 7.06
CA ASN A 80 -12.94 -3.54 6.07
C ASN A 80 -12.89 -2.76 4.76
N LYS A 81 -11.73 -2.20 4.38
CA LYS A 81 -11.61 -1.64 3.05
C LYS A 81 -11.56 -2.76 2.00
N ILE A 82 -12.54 -2.74 1.10
CA ILE A 82 -12.59 -3.62 -0.05
C ILE A 82 -11.97 -2.88 -1.23
N TRP A 83 -10.95 -3.48 -1.81
CA TRP A 83 -10.25 -3.01 -2.98
C TRP A 83 -10.71 -3.81 -4.20
N ARG A 84 -10.50 -3.23 -5.39
CA ARG A 84 -10.69 -3.92 -6.66
C ARG A 84 -9.31 -4.21 -7.25
N THR A 85 -9.03 -5.46 -7.58
CA THR A 85 -7.81 -5.85 -8.33
C THR A 85 -7.88 -5.35 -9.77
N GLU A 86 -6.77 -5.43 -10.52
CA GLU A 86 -6.77 -5.09 -11.95
C GLU A 86 -7.73 -6.01 -12.73
N ASN A 87 -7.93 -7.24 -12.25
CA ASN A 87 -8.87 -8.23 -12.78
C ASN A 87 -10.33 -8.03 -12.33
N GLY A 88 -10.62 -6.97 -11.56
CA GLY A 88 -11.97 -6.60 -11.12
C GLY A 88 -12.48 -7.35 -9.88
N GLU A 89 -11.66 -8.20 -9.26
CA GLU A 89 -12.03 -8.97 -8.08
C GLU A 89 -12.14 -8.06 -6.86
N SER A 90 -13.14 -8.28 -6.01
CA SER A 90 -13.23 -7.63 -4.72
C SER A 90 -12.33 -8.33 -3.72
N VAL A 91 -11.30 -7.63 -3.25
CA VAL A 91 -10.33 -8.17 -2.30
C VAL A 91 -10.23 -7.33 -1.04
N ARG A 92 -9.89 -7.95 0.08
CA ARG A 92 -9.56 -7.25 1.33
C ARG A 92 -8.26 -7.77 1.92
N MET A 93 -7.53 -6.94 2.65
CA MET A 93 -6.39 -7.38 3.43
C MET A 93 -6.85 -8.00 4.76
N THR A 94 -5.97 -8.75 5.42
CA THR A 94 -6.21 -9.15 6.81
C THR A 94 -6.10 -7.92 7.71
N HIS A 95 -6.86 -7.91 8.82
CA HIS A 95 -6.77 -6.83 9.81
C HIS A 95 -5.36 -6.65 10.38
N PHE A 96 -4.60 -7.74 10.49
CA PHE A 96 -3.20 -7.69 10.90
C PHE A 96 -2.33 -6.86 9.93
N HIS A 97 -2.51 -7.05 8.62
CA HIS A 97 -1.76 -6.31 7.59
C HIS A 97 -2.19 -4.84 7.54
N GLU A 98 -3.50 -4.57 7.57
CA GLU A 98 -4.06 -3.21 7.59
C GLU A 98 -3.49 -2.38 8.73
N ARG A 99 -3.41 -2.96 9.93
CA ARG A 99 -2.89 -2.29 11.12
C ARG A 99 -1.40 -1.94 11.00
N SER A 100 -0.60 -2.85 10.47
CA SER A 100 0.85 -2.63 10.29
C SER A 100 1.12 -1.52 9.28
N ILE A 101 0.45 -1.58 8.12
CA ILE A 101 0.54 -0.56 7.06
C ILE A 101 0.06 0.80 7.59
N SER A 102 -1.08 0.83 8.29
CA SER A 102 -1.63 2.07 8.86
C SER A 102 -0.66 2.75 9.83
N LYS A 103 0.00 1.97 10.70
CA LYS A 103 1.00 2.52 11.64
C LYS A 103 2.17 3.18 10.93
N LEU A 104 2.63 2.60 9.82
CA LEU A 104 3.71 3.18 9.01
C LEU A 104 3.25 4.45 8.30
N MET A 105 2.08 4.44 7.66
CA MET A 105 1.52 5.62 7.02
C MET A 105 1.27 6.78 7.99
N GLN A 106 0.94 6.49 9.25
CA GLN A 106 0.79 7.54 10.27
C GLN A 106 2.10 8.27 10.56
N LYS A 107 3.27 7.65 10.34
CA LYS A 107 4.57 8.33 10.48
C LYS A 107 4.69 9.45 9.44
N ILE A 108 4.27 9.18 8.20
CA ILE A 108 4.27 10.18 7.10
C ILE A 108 3.46 11.42 7.50
N VAL A 109 2.27 11.23 8.06
CA VAL A 109 1.40 12.35 8.46
C VAL A 109 1.97 13.11 9.66
N LYS A 110 2.56 12.42 10.63
CA LYS A 110 3.15 13.07 11.83
C LYS A 110 4.38 13.89 11.51
N GLU A 111 5.20 13.45 10.56
CA GLU A 111 6.43 14.16 10.16
C GLU A 111 6.14 15.41 9.31
N LYS A 112 4.90 15.60 8.85
CA LYS A 112 4.46 16.83 8.17
C LYS A 112 4.06 17.97 9.12
N VAL A 113 3.89 17.68 10.42
CA VAL A 113 3.44 18.63 11.45
C VAL A 113 4.64 19.25 12.15
#